data_AF-A0A518K971-F1
#
_entry.id   AF-A0A518K971-F1
#
_cell.length_a   1.000
_cell.length_b   1.000
_cell.length_c   1.000
_cell.angle_alpha   90.00
_cell.angle_beta   90.00
_cell.angle_gamma   90.00
#
_symmetry.space_group_name_H-M   'P 1'
#
loop_
_entity.id
_entity.type
_entity.pdbx_description
1 polymer ?
#
loop_
_entity_poly.entity_id
_entity_poly.type
_entity_poly.pdbx_seq_one_letter_code
_entity_poly.pdbx_strand_id
1 'polypeptide(L)'
;MSGTVVFNSAPLPAGTIGFKTADGMTSSSAKIKDGQFSTDRAPLGEVLITVSTKSVAVGNPSAYVAIPERYEDPTTSELKATITAEGATDLNFALEE
;
A
#
# COMPACT_ATOMS: atom_id res chain seq x y z
N MET A 1 6.00 -5.32 10.28
CA MET A 1 5.02 -4.24 10.08
C MET A 1 3.82 -4.79 9.34
N SER A 2 2.62 -4.39 9.73
CA SER A 2 1.36 -4.86 9.13
C SER A 2 0.35 -3.74 9.12
N GLY A 3 -0.52 -3.70 8.12
CA GLY A 3 -1.58 -2.69 8.08
C GLY A 3 -2.77 -3.15 7.27
N THR A 4 -3.78 -2.30 7.24
CA THR A 4 -5.02 -2.51 6.51
C THR A 4 -5.20 -1.44 5.45
N VAL A 5 -5.66 -1.84 4.27
CA VAL A 5 -6.03 -0.98 3.16
C VAL A 5 -7.50 -1.22 2.87
N VAL A 6 -8.28 -0.16 2.95
CA VAL A 6 -9.70 -0.14 2.59
C VAL A 6 -9.88 0.75 1.38
N PHE A 7 -10.67 0.32 0.40
CA PHE A 7 -11.08 1.12 -0.74
C PHE A 7 -12.60 1.27 -0.74
N ASN A 8 -13.10 2.51 -0.80
CA ASN A 8 -14.53 2.80 -0.85
C ASN A 8 -15.33 2.12 0.28
N SER A 9 -14.85 2.27 1.52
CA SER A 9 -15.36 1.60 2.74
C SER A 9 -15.34 0.05 2.74
N ALA A 10 -14.76 -0.59 1.72
CA ALA A 10 -14.59 -2.04 1.66
C ALA A 10 -13.11 -2.43 1.83
N PRO A 11 -12.79 -3.54 2.53
CA PRO A 11 -11.42 -4.04 2.58
C PRO A 11 -10.96 -4.44 1.17
N LEU A 12 -9.75 -4.04 0.82
CA LEU A 12 -9.22 -4.22 -0.53
C LEU A 12 -8.88 -5.71 -0.75
N PRO A 13 -9.64 -6.48 -1.55
CA PRO A 13 -9.57 -7.94 -1.55
C PRO A 13 -8.19 -8.47 -1.95
N ALA A 14 -7.53 -7.81 -2.89
CA ALA A 14 -6.14 -8.03 -3.21
C ALA A 14 -5.51 -6.77 -3.81
N GLY A 15 -4.20 -6.63 -3.65
CA GLY A 15 -3.45 -5.50 -4.21
C GLY A 15 -1.96 -5.64 -3.95
N THR A 16 -1.20 -4.63 -4.36
CA THR A 16 0.21 -4.48 -4.01
C THR A 16 0.40 -3.10 -3.41
N ILE A 17 0.99 -3.04 -2.22
CA ILE A 17 1.39 -1.79 -1.58
C ILE A 17 2.89 -1.60 -1.76
N GLY A 18 3.30 -0.43 -2.22
CA GLY A 18 4.67 0.03 -2.34
C GLY A 18 5.02 1.02 -1.23
N PHE A 19 6.24 0.92 -0.74
CA PHE A 19 6.85 1.81 0.24
C PHE A 19 8.10 2.37 -0.40
N LYS A 20 8.11 3.64 -0.74
CA LYS A 20 9.26 4.30 -1.36
C LYS A 20 9.76 5.40 -0.43
N THR A 21 11.05 5.43 -0.10
CA THR A 21 11.60 6.52 0.70
C THR A 21 11.43 7.85 -0.04
N ALA A 22 11.28 8.96 0.69
CA ALA A 22 11.16 10.29 0.08
C ALA A 22 12.35 10.65 -0.83
N ASP A 23 13.54 10.13 -0.48
CA ASP A 23 14.78 10.26 -1.26
C ASP A 23 14.80 9.37 -2.53
N GLY A 24 13.88 8.40 -2.64
CA GLY A 24 13.76 7.50 -3.78
C GLY A 24 14.80 6.38 -3.85
N MET A 25 15.81 6.39 -2.97
CA MET A 25 16.87 5.37 -2.92
C MET A 25 16.40 3.97 -2.52
N THR A 26 15.32 3.85 -1.73
CA THR A 26 14.85 2.56 -1.24
C THR A 26 13.37 2.40 -1.52
N SER A 27 13.02 1.31 -2.19
CA SER A 27 11.64 0.91 -2.45
C SER A 27 11.42 -0.53 -2.01
N SER A 28 10.36 -0.76 -1.27
CA SER A 28 9.91 -2.08 -0.85
C SER A 28 8.45 -2.24 -1.27
N SER A 29 8.00 -3.48 -1.46
CA SER A 29 6.61 -3.73 -1.84
C SER A 29 6.09 -4.97 -1.13
N ALA A 30 4.82 -4.95 -0.76
CA ALA A 30 4.13 -6.07 -0.12
C ALA A 30 2.81 -6.36 -0.84
N LYS A 31 2.36 -7.61 -0.75
CA LYS A 31 1.04 -8.00 -1.28
C LYS A 31 -0.01 -7.71 -0.23
N ILE A 32 -1.10 -7.08 -0.66
CA ILE A 32 -2.32 -6.92 0.13
C ILE A 32 -3.21 -8.13 -0.16
N LYS A 33 -3.77 -8.72 0.89
CA LYS A 33 -4.72 -9.83 0.84
C LYS A 33 -5.82 -9.57 1.86
N ASP A 34 -7.05 -9.52 1.41
CA ASP A 34 -8.23 -9.29 2.25
C ASP A 34 -8.12 -8.00 3.09
N GLY A 35 -7.66 -6.92 2.44
CA GLY A 35 -7.38 -5.63 3.05
C GLY A 35 -6.07 -5.60 3.85
N GLN A 36 -5.50 -6.74 4.26
CA GLN A 36 -4.31 -6.75 5.10
C GLN A 36 -3.01 -6.90 4.30
N PHE A 37 -1.95 -6.23 4.73
CA PHE A 37 -0.60 -6.43 4.21
C PHE A 37 0.38 -6.59 5.37
N SER A 38 1.46 -7.33 5.12
CA SER A 38 2.55 -7.51 6.08
C SER A 38 3.90 -7.47 5.37
N THR A 39 4.85 -6.74 5.95
CA THR A 39 6.23 -6.67 5.49
C THR A 39 7.19 -6.48 6.66
N ASP A 40 8.33 -7.16 6.57
CA ASP A 40 9.48 -7.04 7.46
C ASP A 40 10.64 -6.25 6.82
N ARG A 41 10.50 -5.87 5.54
CA ARG A 41 11.51 -5.13 4.76
C ARG A 41 11.12 -3.70 4.42
N ALA A 42 10.16 -3.10 5.14
CA ALA A 42 9.85 -1.70 4.95
C ALA A 42 11.01 -0.82 5.45
N PRO A 43 11.46 0.19 4.69
CA PRO A 43 12.48 1.12 5.16
C PRO A 43 11.96 1.92 6.36
N LEU A 44 12.81 2.10 7.37
CA LEU A 44 12.52 2.90 8.56
C LEU A 44 12.59 4.40 8.20
N GLY A 45 11.67 5.19 8.77
CA GLY A 45 11.55 6.63 8.51
C GLY A 45 10.34 6.98 7.65
N GLU A 46 10.34 8.20 7.09
CA GLU A 46 9.25 8.69 6.25
C GLU A 46 9.29 8.03 4.85
N VAL A 47 8.19 7.38 4.50
CA VAL A 47 8.00 6.69 3.22
C VAL A 47 6.72 7.15 2.54
N LEU A 48 6.80 7.28 1.23
CA LEU A 48 5.69 7.45 0.31
C LEU A 48 5.05 6.09 0.06
N ILE A 49 3.73 6.04 0.22
CA ILE A 49 2.95 4.84 0.07
C ILE A 49 2.28 4.87 -1.29
N THR A 50 2.46 3.81 -2.06
CA THR A 50 1.72 3.61 -3.30
C THR A 50 0.89 2.34 -3.20
N VAL A 51 -0.29 2.33 -3.81
CA VAL A 51 -1.11 1.13 -3.90
C VAL A 51 -1.42 0.91 -5.36
N SER A 52 -1.19 -0.31 -5.84
CA SER A 52 -1.53 -0.74 -7.20
C SER A 52 -2.28 -2.06 -7.17
N THR A 53 -3.42 -2.09 -7.83
CA THR A 53 -4.23 -3.30 -8.01
C THR A 53 -4.09 -3.90 -9.41
N LYS A 54 -3.37 -3.25 -10.34
CA LYS A 54 -3.19 -3.75 -11.71
C LYS A 54 -2.60 -5.16 -11.76
N SER A 55 -1.69 -5.49 -10.85
CA SER A 55 -1.13 -6.86 -10.75
C SER A 55 -2.19 -7.92 -10.42
N VAL A 56 -3.25 -7.52 -9.70
CA VAL A 56 -4.38 -8.40 -9.35
C VAL A 56 -5.25 -8.67 -10.56
N ALA A 57 -5.46 -7.69 -11.44
CA ALA A 57 -6.19 -7.92 -12.69
C ALA A 57 -5.60 -9.09 -13.51
N VAL A 58 -4.27 -9.25 -13.47
CA VAL A 58 -3.56 -10.32 -14.18
C VAL A 58 -3.64 -11.66 -13.44
N GLY A 59 -3.46 -11.67 -12.11
CA GLY A 59 -3.42 -12.91 -11.32
C GLY A 59 -4.78 -13.43 -10.84
N ASN A 60 -5.71 -12.54 -10.51
CA ASN A 60 -7.04 -12.83 -9.99
C ASN A 60 -8.02 -11.69 -10.39
N PRO A 61 -8.51 -11.66 -11.64
CA PRO A 61 -9.40 -10.60 -12.11
C PRO A 61 -10.69 -10.46 -11.29
N SER A 62 -11.17 -11.54 -10.66
CA SER A 62 -12.37 -11.52 -9.81
C SER A 62 -12.19 -10.74 -8.50
N ALA A 63 -10.94 -10.54 -8.05
CA ALA A 63 -10.59 -9.75 -6.88
C ALA A 63 -9.98 -8.39 -7.28
N TYR A 64 -10.00 -8.05 -8.57
CA TYR A 64 -9.48 -6.77 -9.02
C TYR A 64 -10.47 -5.65 -8.69
N VAL A 65 -9.94 -4.62 -8.04
CA VAL A 65 -10.66 -3.37 -7.76
C VAL A 65 -9.90 -2.26 -8.47
N ALA A 66 -10.59 -1.51 -9.34
CA ALA A 66 -10.00 -0.34 -9.97
C ALA A 66 -9.86 0.76 -8.91
N ILE A 67 -8.62 1.10 -8.57
CA ILE A 67 -8.31 2.24 -7.70
C ILE A 67 -7.80 3.40 -8.56
N PRO A 68 -7.97 4.66 -8.11
CA PRO A 68 -7.43 5.81 -8.82
C PRO A 68 -5.91 5.73 -9.01
N GLU A 69 -5.44 6.04 -10.22
CA GLU A 69 -4.00 6.02 -10.57
C GLU A 69 -3.17 6.96 -9.68
N ARG A 70 -3.80 7.98 -9.06
CA ARG A 70 -3.14 8.87 -8.10
C ARG A 70 -2.50 8.13 -6.91
N TYR A 71 -3.03 6.96 -6.54
CA TYR A 71 -2.43 6.11 -5.50
C TYR A 71 -1.33 5.20 -6.03
N GLU A 72 -1.29 4.93 -7.34
CA GLU A 72 -0.22 4.14 -7.96
C GLU A 72 1.08 4.95 -8.05
N ASP A 73 0.97 6.27 -8.16
CA ASP A 73 2.09 7.19 -8.31
C ASP A 73 2.57 7.78 -6.97
N PRO A 74 3.86 7.66 -6.59
CA PRO A 74 4.37 8.13 -5.32
C PRO A 74 4.41 9.66 -5.19
N THR A 75 4.33 10.38 -6.31
CA THR A 75 4.33 11.85 -6.36
C THR A 75 2.92 12.43 -6.27
N THR A 76 1.91 11.70 -6.71
CA THR A 76 0.49 12.07 -6.61
C THR A 76 -0.19 11.44 -5.42
N SER A 77 0.37 10.35 -4.90
CA SER A 77 -0.12 9.68 -3.71
C SER A 77 0.24 10.55 -2.52
N GLU A 78 -0.77 11.23 -1.98
CA GLU A 78 -0.66 11.99 -0.74
C GLU A 78 -0.49 11.06 0.48
N LEU A 79 -0.48 9.74 0.27
CA LEU A 79 -0.28 8.74 1.31
C LEU A 79 1.20 8.72 1.73
N LYS A 80 1.46 9.22 2.93
CA LYS A 80 2.76 9.12 3.59
C LYS A 80 2.60 8.34 4.87
N ALA A 81 3.59 7.52 5.19
CA ALA A 81 3.67 6.83 6.46
C ALA A 81 5.06 6.98 7.06
N THR A 82 5.13 7.02 8.39
CA THR A 82 6.40 6.95 9.10
C THR A 82 6.54 5.56 9.68
N ILE A 83 7.55 4.81 9.24
CA ILE A 83 7.80 3.46 9.74
C ILE A 83 8.80 3.56 10.88
N THR A 84 8.36 3.19 12.08
CA THR A 84 9.20 3.14 13.28
C THR A 84 9.64 1.71 13.58
N ALA A 85 10.84 1.54 14.12
CA ALA A 85 11.32 0.23 14.58
C ALA A 85 10.58 -0.27 15.83
N GLU A 86 9.83 0.62 16.48
CA GLU A 86 9.09 0.35 17.71
C GLU A 86 7.70 -0.21 17.38
N GLY A 87 7.54 -1.53 17.52
CA GLY A 87 6.25 -2.20 17.60
C GLY A 87 5.44 -2.27 16.30
N ALA A 88 4.37 -3.06 16.31
CA ALA A 88 3.48 -3.26 15.17
C ALA A 88 2.92 -1.91 14.69
N THR A 89 3.39 -1.44 13.54
CA THR A 89 2.88 -0.21 12.91
C THR A 89 1.59 -0.53 12.16
N ASP A 90 0.45 -0.52 12.86
CA ASP A 90 -0.88 -0.63 12.25
C ASP A 90 -1.16 0.61 11.39
N LEU A 91 -0.90 0.50 10.09
CA LEU A 91 -1.25 1.54 9.13
C LEU A 91 -2.61 1.24 8.53
N ASN A 92 -3.56 2.17 8.69
CA ASN A 92 -4.84 2.11 8.00
C ASN A 92 -4.83 3.10 6.84
N PHE A 93 -4.99 2.60 5.62
CA PHE A 93 -5.11 3.42 4.42
C PHE A 93 -6.52 3.33 3.87
N ALA A 94 -7.25 4.43 3.93
CA ALA A 94 -8.52 4.58 3.23
C ALA A 94 -8.27 5.20 1.86
N LEU A 95 -8.61 4.46 0.82
CA LEU A 95 -8.54 4.87 -0.57
C LEU A 95 -9.96 5.22 -1.04
N GLU A 96 -10.10 6.36 -1.71
CA GLU A 96 -11.37 6.90 -2.19
C GLU A 96 -11.27 7.23 -3.68
N GLU A 97 -12.38 7.14 -4.42
CA GLU A 97 -12.41 7.37 -5.89
C GLU A 97 -12.22 8.86 -6.26
#